data_AF-A0A947MRS0-F1
#
_entry.id   AF-A0A947MRS0-F1
#
_cell.length_a   1.000
_cell.length_b   1.000
_cell.length_c   1.000
_cell.angle_alpha   90.00
_cell.angle_beta   90.00
_cell.angle_gamma   90.00
#
_symmetry.space_group_name_H-M   'P 1'
#
loop_
_entity.id
_entity.type
_entity.pdbx_description
1 polymer ?
#
loop_
_entity_poly.entity_id
_entity_poly.type
_entity_poly.pdbx_seq_one_letter_code
_entity_poly.pdbx_strand_id
1 'polypeptide(L)' 'MVKTQVQIPDFLYSEAKRLAEENEMSFAEVVRRGLELIVGFYPPGRTAPTEWTLPPATDLGAPLAPEEQWTELCHE' A
#
# COMPACT_ATOMS: atom_id res chain seq x y z
N MET A 1 -12.79 -15.30 -15.07
CA MET A 1 -11.69 -14.37 -15.42
C MET A 1 -12.10 -13.57 -16.64
N VAL A 2 -11.81 -12.27 -16.67
CA VAL A 2 -12.05 -11.39 -17.83
C VAL A 2 -10.71 -11.14 -18.52
N LYS A 3 -10.67 -11.25 -19.85
CA LYS A 3 -9.46 -10.95 -20.63
C LYS A 3 -9.37 -9.44 -20.84
N THR A 4 -8.28 -8.84 -20.37
CA THR A 4 -8.02 -7.40 -20.50
C THR A 4 -6.66 -7.19 -21.15
N GLN A 5 -6.55 -6.22 -22.06
CA GLN A 5 -5.28 -5.74 -22.58
C GLN A 5 -4.94 -4.42 -21.92
N VAL A 6 -3.73 -4.31 -21.37
CA VAL A 6 -3.19 -3.10 -20.74
C VAL A 6 -1.79 -2.84 -21.29
N GLN A 7 -1.38 -1.59 -21.33
CA GLN A 7 0.00 -1.21 -21.67
C GLN A 7 0.82 -1.11 -20.39
N ILE A 8 2.02 -1.70 -20.41
CA ILE A 8 2.96 -1.68 -19.30
C ILE A 8 4.29 -1.17 -19.86
N PRO A 9 4.93 -0.16 -19.24
CA PRO A 9 6.24 0.29 -19.68
C PRO A 9 7.26 -0.86 -19.70
N ASP A 10 8.12 -0.91 -20.71
CA ASP A 10 9.05 -2.03 -20.94
C ASP A 10 9.92 -2.35 -19.72
N PHE A 11 10.42 -1.33 -19.02
CA PHE A 11 11.21 -1.52 -17.80
C PHE A 11 10.42 -2.23 -16.71
N LEU A 12 9.14 -1.88 -16.54
CA LEU A 12 8.27 -2.46 -15.51
C LEU A 12 7.85 -3.89 -15.89
N TYR A 13 7.58 -4.13 -17.17
CA TYR A 13 7.33 -5.48 -17.68
C TYR A 13 8.51 -6.41 -17.41
N SER A 14 9.73 -5.93 -17.67
CA SER A 14 10.97 -6.69 -17.46
C SER A 14 11.16 -7.08 -15.99
N GLU A 15 10.99 -6.11 -15.08
CA GLU A 15 11.08 -6.37 -13.64
C GLU A 15 9.99 -7.32 -13.12
N ALA A 16 8.75 -7.17 -13.61
CA ALA A 16 7.67 -8.07 -13.25
C ALA A 16 7.91 -9.51 -13.77
N LYS A 17 8.56 -9.67 -14.93
CA LYS A 17 8.96 -10.98 -15.47
C LYS A 17 10.08 -11.62 -14.65
N ARG A 18 11.08 -10.84 -14.23
CA ARG A 18 12.12 -11.30 -13.30
C ARG A 18 11.51 -11.80 -11.99
N LEU A 19 10.60 -11.02 -11.39
CA LEU A 19 9.92 -11.40 -10.16
C LEU A 19 9.12 -12.70 -10.31
N ALA A 20 8.41 -12.85 -11.44
CA ALA A 20 7.66 -14.05 -11.74
C ALA A 20 8.56 -15.30 -11.80
N GLU A 21 9.72 -15.19 -12.44
CA GLU A 21 10.71 -16.27 -12.57
C GLU A 21 11.37 -16.62 -11.22
N GLU A 22 11.77 -15.63 -10.43
CA GLU A 22 12.38 -15.83 -9.11
C GLU A 22 11.45 -16.51 -8.10
N ASN A 23 10.13 -16.35 -8.27
CA ASN A 23 9.12 -16.88 -7.34
C ASN A 23 8.30 -18.03 -7.96
N GLU A 24 8.77 -18.62 -9.06
CA GLU A 24 8.14 -19.76 -9.73
C GLU A 24 6.64 -19.54 -10.02
N MET A 25 6.27 -18.32 -10.40
CA MET A 25 4.89 -17.93 -10.68
C MET A 25 4.73 -17.36 -12.09
N SER A 26 3.49 -17.30 -12.56
CA SER A 26 3.20 -16.69 -13.86
C SER A 26 3.23 -15.15 -13.78
N PHE A 27 3.50 -14.49 -14.90
CA PHE A 27 3.34 -13.03 -14.99
C PHE A 27 1.91 -12.57 -14.63
N ALA A 28 0.90 -13.36 -15.01
CA ALA A 28 -0.50 -13.07 -14.68
C ALA A 28 -0.75 -13.09 -13.16
N GLU A 29 -0.05 -13.94 -12.42
CA GLU A 29 -0.11 -14.02 -10.97
C GLU A 29 0.51 -12.77 -10.31
N VAL A 30 1.65 -12.29 -10.82
CA VAL A 30 2.25 -11.02 -10.38
C VAL A 30 1.28 -9.86 -10.60
N VAL A 31 0.68 -9.77 -11.79
CA VAL A 31 -0.32 -8.73 -12.11
C VAL A 31 -1.53 -8.82 -11.19
N ARG A 32 -2.07 -10.03 -10.95
CA ARG A 32 -3.21 -10.26 -10.06
C ARG A 32 -2.90 -9.78 -8.64
N ARG A 33 -1.76 -10.18 -8.06
CA ARG A 33 -1.35 -9.75 -6.71
C ARG A 33 -1.16 -8.25 -6.61
N GLY A 34 -0.57 -7.63 -7.64
CA GLY A 34 -0.43 -6.17 -7.72
C GLY A 34 -1.80 -5.46 -7.73
N LEU A 35 -2.76 -5.99 -8.49
CA LEU A 35 -4.13 -5.46 -8.52
C LEU A 35 -4.87 -5.65 -7.19
N GLU A 36 -4.71 -6.80 -6.53
CA GLU A 36 -5.32 -7.05 -5.22
C GLU A 36 -4.75 -6.12 -4.14
N LEU A 37 -3.43 -5.93 -4.15
CA LEU A 37 -2.75 -5.01 -3.24
C LEU A 37 -3.23 -3.58 -3.44
N ILE A 38 -3.27 -3.08 -4.69
CA ILE A 38 -3.69 -1.71 -4.94
C ILE A 38 -5.16 -1.51 -4.57
N VAL A 39 -6.06 -2.44 -4.90
CA VAL A 39 -7.47 -2.34 -4.51
C VAL A 39 -7.63 -2.32 -2.99
N GLY A 40 -6.80 -3.06 -2.24
CA GLY A 40 -6.77 -3.01 -0.78
C GLY A 40 -6.47 -1.62 -0.20
N PHE A 41 -5.68 -0.80 -0.89
CA PHE A 41 -5.39 0.58 -0.48
C PHE A 41 -6.52 1.58 -0.81
N TYR A 42 -7.50 1.20 -1.63
CA TYR A 42 -8.63 2.03 -2.05
C TYR A 42 -9.96 1.33 -1.73
N PRO A 43 -10.38 1.28 -0.45
CA PRO A 43 -11.64 0.65 -0.08
C PRO A 43 -12.83 1.33 -0.77
N PRO A 44 -13.90 0.58 -1.11
CA PRO A 44 -15.09 1.14 -1.72
C PRO A 44 -15.74 2.17 -0.78
N GLY A 45 -16.44 3.14 -1.37
CA GLY A 45 -17.12 4.19 -0.59
C GLY A 45 -16.25 5.38 -0.21
N ARG A 46 -15.03 5.50 -0.76
CA ARG A 46 -14.27 6.76 -0.77
C ARG A 46 -15.06 7.82 -1.56
N THR A 47 -15.85 8.62 -0.85
CA THR A 47 -16.27 9.93 -1.35
C THR A 47 -15.13 10.89 -1.08
N ALA A 48 -14.59 11.53 -2.14
CA ALA A 48 -13.77 12.71 -1.93
C ALA A 48 -14.66 13.71 -1.19
N PRO A 49 -14.29 14.15 0.04
CA PRO A 49 -15.08 15.15 0.70
C PRO A 49 -15.04 16.42 -0.15
N THR A 50 -16.19 17.06 -0.33
CA THR A 50 -16.31 18.31 -1.11
C THR A 50 -15.36 19.39 -0.60
N GLU A 51 -15.01 19.32 0.69
CA GLU A 51 -14.03 20.15 1.37
C GLU A 51 -13.22 19.27 2.32
N TRP A 52 -11.90 19.42 2.34
CA TRP A 52 -11.06 18.71 3.29
C TRP A 52 -11.27 19.30 4.69
N THR A 53 -11.63 18.46 5.65
CA THR A 53 -11.74 18.84 7.07
C THR A 53 -10.70 18.09 7.89
N LEU A 54 -10.09 18.79 8.84
CA LEU A 54 -9.16 18.17 9.79
C LEU A 54 -9.96 17.17 10.66
N PRO A 55 -9.57 15.89 10.74
CA PRO A 55 -10.23 14.94 11.62
C PRO A 55 -10.09 15.39 13.08
N PRO A 56 -11.08 15.09 13.95
CA PRO A 56 -10.98 15.42 15.36
C PRO A 56 -9.76 14.74 15.99
N ALA A 57 -9.12 15.43 16.93
CA ALA A 57 -8.04 14.85 17.71
C ALA A 57 -8.55 13.57 18.42
N THR A 58 -7.79 12.50 18.30
CA THR A 58 -8.05 11.27 19.06
C THR A 58 -7.30 11.34 20.37
N ASP A 59 -7.98 11.07 21.48
CA ASP A 59 -7.32 10.93 22.78
C ASP A 59 -6.51 9.63 22.79
N LEU A 60 -5.19 9.77 22.81
CA LEU A 60 -4.25 8.63 22.86
C LEU A 60 -3.97 8.15 24.29
N GLY A 61 -4.62 8.76 25.29
CA GLY A 61 -4.41 8.45 26.70
C GLY A 61 -3.12 9.07 27.26
N ALA A 62 -2.72 8.60 28.44
CA ALA A 62 -1.49 9.05 29.08
C ALA A 62 -0.25 8.51 28.34
N PRO A 63 0.85 9.30 28.27
CA PRO A 63 2.11 8.81 27.74
C PRO A 63 2.56 7.52 28.44
N LEU A 64 2.97 6.52 27.63
CA LEU A 64 3.46 5.24 28.15
C LEU A 64 4.87 5.33 28.74
N ALA A 65 5.59 6.42 28.45
CA ALA A 65 6.93 6.68 28.96
C ALA A 65 7.12 8.17 29.30
N PRO A 66 8.00 8.49 30.26
CA PRO A 66 8.41 9.87 30.55
C PRO A 66 9.03 10.57 29.34
N GLU A 67 8.88 11.90 29.26
CA GLU A 67 9.36 12.72 28.14
C GLU A 67 10.87 12.56 27.90
N GLU A 68 11.65 12.37 28.98
CA GLU A 68 13.10 12.20 28.91
C GLU A 68 13.53 10.96 28.13
N GLN A 69 12.64 9.97 27.98
CA GLN A 69 12.92 8.69 27.31
C GLN A 69 12.43 8.66 25.86
N TRP A 70 11.68 9.66 25.39
CA TRP A 70 11.05 9.62 24.07
C TRP A 70 12.08 9.52 22.93
N THR A 71 13.21 10.24 23.05
CA THR A 71 14.24 10.23 21.99
C THR A 71 14.90 8.86 21.85
N GLU A 72 15.18 8.18 22.95
CA GLU A 72 15.78 6.84 22.95
C GLU A 72 14.79 5.82 22.34
N LEU A 73 13.54 5.84 22.78
CA LEU A 73 12.47 4.93 22.32
C LEU A 73 12.09 5.10 20.84
N CYS A 74 12.33 6.26 20.23
CA CYS A 74 12.06 6.48 18.81
C CYS A 74 13.16 5.96 17.87
N HIS A 75 14.34 5.61 18.39
CA HIS A 75 15.51 5.21 17.59
C HIS A 75 15.88 3.73 17.74
N GLU A 76 15.15 2.96 18.54
CA GLU A 76 15.20 1.48 18.60
C GLU A 76 14.26 0.82 17.57
#